data_AF-A0A3D0DEI5-F1
#
_entry.id   AF-A0A3D0DEI5-F1
#
_cell.length_a   1.000
_cell.length_b   1.000
_cell.length_c   1.000
_cell.angle_alpha   90.00
_cell.angle_beta   90.00
_cell.angle_gamma   90.00
#
_symmetry.space_group_name_H-M   'P 1'
#
loop_
_entity.id
_entity.type
_entity.pdbx_description
1 polymer ?
#
loop_
_entity_poly.entity_id
_entity_poly.type
_entity_poly.pdbx_seq_one_letter_code
_entity_poly.pdbx_strand_id
1 'polypeptide(L)'
;MKEQNILVLGASGYIASQLIPRLLKYGYKVRCLVRDPSKITGESWFNSIEVFQGDILDKASLKNAFQNINIAYYLVHSMGIAKGDFAKLDRQAARNAGKAAMDAGVSRIIYLGGLGKRNLPQSVHLKSRHEGGDILRASGVPITEFRAAGII
;
A
#
# COMPACT_ATOMS: atom_id res chain seq x y z
N MET A 1 23.94 -8.94 3.03
CA MET A 1 22.78 -8.22 3.62
C MET A 1 21.62 -9.18 3.69
N LYS A 2 20.75 -9.11 4.72
CA LYS A 2 19.54 -9.96 4.75
C LYS A 2 18.67 -9.61 3.55
N GLU A 3 18.25 -10.63 2.81
CA GLU A 3 17.31 -10.50 1.71
C GLU A 3 15.97 -10.00 2.29
N GLN A 4 15.53 -8.79 1.91
CA GLN A 4 14.28 -8.20 2.39
C GLN A 4 13.23 -8.28 1.29
N ASN A 5 12.12 -8.96 1.60
CA ASN A 5 10.95 -9.09 0.75
C ASN A 5 9.99 -7.92 1.02
N ILE A 6 9.68 -7.17 -0.02
CA ILE A 6 8.83 -5.98 0.05
C ILE A 6 7.53 -6.25 -0.69
N LEU A 7 6.40 -6.03 -0.01
CA LEU A 7 5.09 -6.02 -0.64
C LEU A 7 4.69 -4.59 -1.00
N VAL A 8 4.31 -4.35 -2.25
CA VAL A 8 3.75 -3.07 -2.72
C VAL A 8 2.26 -3.25 -2.97
N LEU A 9 1.44 -2.60 -2.13
CA LEU A 9 0.00 -2.51 -2.28
C LEU A 9 -0.34 -1.25 -3.08
N GLY A 10 -1.11 -1.40 -4.17
CA GLY A 10 -1.34 -0.28 -5.10
C GLY A 10 -0.27 -0.17 -6.18
N ALA A 11 0.31 -1.30 -6.61
CA ALA A 11 1.42 -1.36 -7.54
C ALA A 11 1.13 -0.81 -8.95
N SER A 12 -0.14 -0.71 -9.34
CA SER A 12 -0.55 -0.12 -10.64
C SER A 12 -0.63 1.42 -10.63
N GLY A 13 -0.25 2.07 -9.53
CA GLY A 13 -0.31 3.53 -9.40
C GLY A 13 1.01 4.20 -9.78
N TYR A 14 0.93 5.48 -10.14
CA TYR A 14 2.10 6.30 -10.52
C TYR A 14 3.25 6.28 -9.50
N ILE A 15 2.94 6.39 -8.20
CA ILE A 15 3.98 6.35 -7.16
C ILE A 15 4.69 5.00 -7.12
N ALA A 16 3.97 3.90 -7.35
CA ALA A 16 4.54 2.57 -7.40
C ALA A 16 5.47 2.40 -8.61
N SER A 17 5.09 2.88 -9.80
CA SER A 17 5.95 2.79 -11.00
C SER A 17 7.28 3.53 -10.84
N GLN A 18 7.29 4.58 -10.01
CA GLN A 18 8.52 5.28 -9.62
C GLN A 18 9.30 4.56 -8.50
N LEU A 19 8.61 3.98 -7.53
CA LEU A 19 9.21 3.33 -6.36
C LEU A 19 9.88 2.00 -6.71
N ILE A 20 9.20 1.14 -7.47
CA ILE A 20 9.61 -0.25 -7.70
C ILE A 20 11.00 -0.37 -8.35
N PRO A 21 11.34 0.40 -9.42
CA PRO A 21 12.69 0.38 -10.00
C PRO A 21 13.78 0.70 -8.97
N ARG A 22 13.51 1.63 -8.04
CA ARG A 22 14.46 2.01 -7.01
C ARG A 22 14.64 0.88 -6.00
N LEU A 23 13.54 0.24 -5.57
CA LEU A 23 13.62 -0.92 -4.67
C LEU A 23 14.45 -2.06 -5.29
N LEU A 24 14.19 -2.37 -6.56
CA LEU A 24 14.94 -3.38 -7.30
C LEU A 24 16.42 -3.01 -7.43
N LYS A 25 16.73 -1.74 -7.74
CA LYS A 25 18.12 -1.25 -7.81
C LYS A 25 18.89 -1.42 -6.50
N TYR A 26 18.22 -1.35 -5.36
CA TYR A 26 18.82 -1.59 -4.04
C TYR A 26 18.91 -3.09 -3.66
N GLY A 27 18.50 -4.00 -4.55
CA GLY A 27 18.60 -5.44 -4.34
C GLY A 27 17.46 -6.04 -3.52
N TYR A 28 16.33 -5.34 -3.36
CA TYR A 28 15.15 -5.89 -2.69
C TYR A 28 14.35 -6.81 -3.61
N LYS A 29 13.78 -7.89 -3.03
CA LYS A 29 12.78 -8.71 -3.70
C LYS A 29 11.42 -8.03 -3.57
N VAL A 30 10.77 -7.73 -4.69
CA VAL A 30 9.53 -6.96 -4.70
C VAL A 30 8.38 -7.86 -5.16
N ARG A 31 7.35 -7.96 -4.31
CA ARG A 31 6.04 -8.52 -4.64
C ARG A 31 5.04 -7.40 -4.84
N CYS A 32 4.28 -7.45 -5.91
CA CYS A 32 3.23 -6.49 -6.22
C CYS A 32 1.86 -7.13 -6.10
N LEU A 33 1.02 -6.61 -5.20
CA LEU A 33 -0.40 -6.97 -5.16
C LEU A 33 -1.17 -6.15 -6.20
N VAL A 34 -1.75 -6.83 -7.17
CA VAL A 34 -2.56 -6.22 -8.23
C VAL A 34 -3.86 -6.99 -8.43
N ARG A 35 -4.97 -6.26 -8.61
CA ARG A 35 -6.27 -6.89 -8.96
C ARG A 35 -6.28 -7.39 -10.40
N ASP A 36 -5.66 -6.61 -11.27
CA ASP A 36 -5.58 -6.86 -12.71
C ASP A 36 -4.11 -6.73 -13.13
N PRO A 37 -3.40 -7.85 -13.35
CA PRO A 37 -2.01 -7.86 -13.77
C PRO A 37 -1.73 -7.12 -15.08
N SER A 38 -2.71 -7.05 -15.98
CA SER A 38 -2.54 -6.37 -17.29
C SER A 38 -2.19 -4.89 -17.16
N LYS A 39 -2.49 -4.27 -16.01
CA LYS A 39 -2.19 -2.86 -15.74
C LYS A 39 -0.71 -2.56 -15.52
N ILE A 40 0.12 -3.58 -15.30
CA ILE A 40 1.55 -3.41 -15.03
C ILE A 40 2.44 -4.17 -16.02
N THR A 41 1.88 -4.86 -17.01
CA THR A 41 2.66 -5.62 -18.00
C THR A 41 3.53 -4.72 -18.88
N GLY A 42 3.14 -3.46 -19.08
CA GLY A 42 3.91 -2.47 -19.85
C GLY A 42 5.06 -1.82 -19.06
N GLU A 43 5.19 -2.11 -17.76
CA GLU A 43 6.24 -1.55 -16.93
C GLU A 43 7.59 -2.22 -17.20
N SER A 44 8.66 -1.43 -17.32
CA SER A 44 10.01 -1.95 -17.64
C SER A 44 10.55 -2.95 -16.61
N TRP A 45 10.03 -2.91 -15.39
CA TRP A 45 10.42 -3.74 -14.26
C TRP A 45 9.53 -4.98 -14.07
N PHE A 46 8.51 -5.20 -14.91
CA PHE A 46 7.52 -6.27 -14.73
C PHE A 46 8.15 -7.66 -14.57
N ASN A 47 9.18 -7.97 -15.35
CA ASN A 47 9.86 -9.27 -15.30
C ASN A 47 10.83 -9.44 -14.11
N SER A 48 11.02 -8.39 -13.30
CA SER A 48 11.94 -8.39 -12.14
C SER A 48 11.22 -8.46 -10.79
N ILE A 49 9.89 -8.61 -10.80
CA ILE A 49 9.06 -8.64 -9.61
C ILE A 49 8.28 -9.96 -9.52
N GLU A 50 7.75 -10.25 -8.34
CA GLU A 50 6.70 -11.24 -8.16
C GLU A 50 5.33 -10.56 -8.31
N VAL A 51 4.54 -11.00 -9.30
CA VAL A 51 3.15 -10.55 -9.45
C VAL A 51 2.26 -11.43 -8.59
N PHE A 52 1.57 -10.83 -7.62
CA PHE A 52 0.55 -11.52 -6.83
C PHE A 52 -0.82 -10.97 -7.21
N GLN A 53 -1.62 -11.77 -7.94
CA GLN A 53 -2.97 -11.37 -8.28
C GLN A 53 -3.89 -11.49 -7.07
N GLY A 54 -4.55 -10.38 -6.71
CA GLY A 54 -5.37 -10.35 -5.51
C GLY A 54 -6.09 -9.03 -5.25
N ASP A 55 -7.05 -9.06 -4.32
CA ASP A 55 -7.82 -7.89 -3.91
C ASP A 55 -7.54 -7.54 -2.45
N ILE A 56 -7.24 -6.27 -2.19
CA ILE A 56 -7.04 -5.75 -0.83
C ILE A 56 -8.32 -5.78 0.03
N LEU A 57 -9.49 -5.85 -0.61
CA LEU A 57 -10.76 -6.01 0.07
C LEU A 57 -11.03 -7.47 0.47
N ASP A 58 -10.34 -8.43 -0.16
CA ASP A 58 -10.40 -9.84 0.20
C ASP A 58 -9.31 -10.21 1.22
N LYS A 59 -9.75 -10.65 2.40
CA LYS A 59 -8.86 -11.05 3.50
C LYS A 59 -8.05 -12.31 3.17
N ALA A 60 -8.62 -13.25 2.42
CA ALA A 60 -7.92 -14.49 2.07
C ALA A 60 -6.77 -14.19 1.08
N SER A 61 -7.04 -13.36 0.07
CA SER A 61 -6.03 -12.84 -0.84
C SER A 61 -4.88 -12.16 -0.08
N LEU A 62 -5.17 -11.26 0.86
CA LEU A 62 -4.13 -10.60 1.64
C LEU A 62 -3.32 -11.55 2.52
N LYS A 63 -3.96 -12.51 3.19
CA LYS A 63 -3.24 -13.51 4.00
C LYS A 63 -2.12 -14.18 3.19
N ASN A 64 -2.41 -14.53 1.94
CA ASN A 64 -1.43 -15.16 1.04
C ASN A 64 -0.40 -14.15 0.50
N ALA A 65 -0.84 -12.94 0.12
CA ALA A 65 0.06 -11.89 -0.38
C ALA A 65 1.13 -11.47 0.63
N PHE A 66 0.81 -11.52 1.93
CA PHE A 66 1.70 -11.14 3.02
C PHE A 66 2.66 -12.25 3.48
N GLN A 67 2.57 -13.48 2.96
CA GLN A 67 3.48 -14.56 3.33
C GLN A 67 4.94 -14.21 2.97
N ASN A 68 5.85 -14.41 3.93
CA ASN A 68 7.28 -14.13 3.79
C ASN A 68 7.61 -12.66 3.46
N ILE A 69 6.77 -11.69 3.87
CA ILE A 69 7.01 -10.26 3.65
C ILE A 69 7.65 -9.62 4.90
N ASN A 70 8.69 -8.81 4.70
CA ASN A 70 9.35 -8.08 5.80
C ASN A 70 8.81 -6.65 5.95
N ILE A 71 8.54 -5.98 4.83
CA ILE A 71 8.11 -4.58 4.77
C ILE A 71 6.95 -4.46 3.78
N ALA A 72 5.92 -3.69 4.12
CA ALA A 72 4.80 -3.41 3.23
C ALA A 72 4.70 -1.92 2.90
N TYR A 73 4.76 -1.56 1.62
CA TYR A 73 4.40 -0.23 1.12
C TYR A 73 2.90 -0.18 0.86
N TYR A 74 2.19 0.64 1.61
CA TYR A 74 0.77 0.91 1.42
C TYR A 74 0.60 2.19 0.57
N LEU A 75 0.34 2.01 -0.72
CA LEU A 75 0.10 3.11 -1.68
C LEU A 75 -1.34 3.12 -2.20
N VAL A 76 -2.22 2.32 -1.61
CA VAL A 76 -3.62 2.20 -2.05
C VAL A 76 -4.38 3.49 -1.75
N HIS A 77 -5.15 3.91 -2.76
CA HIS A 77 -6.08 5.00 -2.64
C HIS A 77 -7.26 4.86 -3.60
N SER A 78 -8.49 4.79 -3.06
CA SER A 78 -9.70 4.42 -3.84
C SER A 78 -10.39 5.56 -4.59
N MET A 79 -9.81 6.77 -4.65
CA MET A 79 -10.44 7.94 -5.30
C MET A 79 -10.85 7.72 -6.76
N GLY A 80 -10.06 6.99 -7.54
CA GLY A 80 -10.35 6.74 -8.97
C GLY A 80 -11.38 5.63 -9.22
N ILE A 81 -11.82 4.92 -8.17
CA ILE A 81 -12.57 3.66 -8.32
C ILE A 81 -14.01 3.80 -7.82
N ALA A 82 -14.28 4.65 -6.82
CA ALA A 82 -15.61 4.76 -6.22
C ALA A 82 -16.16 6.19 -6.29
N LYS A 83 -17.27 6.37 -7.03
CA LYS A 83 -18.11 7.58 -6.97
C LYS A 83 -18.82 7.63 -5.61
N GLY A 84 -18.19 8.22 -4.60
CA GLY A 84 -18.84 8.58 -3.32
C GLY A 84 -18.50 7.71 -2.10
N ASP A 85 -18.13 6.43 -2.26
CA ASP A 85 -17.87 5.52 -1.11
C ASP A 85 -16.37 5.20 -0.88
N PHE A 86 -15.47 6.01 -1.45
CA PHE A 86 -14.02 5.76 -1.37
C PHE A 86 -13.50 5.73 0.06
N ALA A 87 -14.08 6.53 0.98
CA ALA A 87 -13.65 6.57 2.37
C ALA A 87 -13.95 5.25 3.11
N LYS A 88 -15.10 4.63 2.86
CA LYS A 88 -15.40 3.32 3.45
C LYS A 88 -14.47 2.23 2.93
N LEU A 89 -14.19 2.26 1.62
CA LEU A 89 -13.27 1.32 0.98
C LEU A 89 -11.83 1.50 1.47
N ASP A 90 -11.33 2.73 1.54
CA ASP A 90 -10.00 3.05 2.07
C ASP A 90 -9.85 2.54 3.51
N ARG A 91 -10.88 2.74 4.35
CA ARG A 91 -10.90 2.21 5.73
C ARG A 91 -10.88 0.70 5.78
N GLN A 92 -11.67 0.05 4.94
CA GLN A 92 -11.73 -1.40 4.90
C GLN A 92 -10.40 -2.00 4.42
N ALA A 93 -9.83 -1.42 3.37
CA ALA A 93 -8.53 -1.80 2.83
C ALA A 93 -7.42 -1.62 3.87
N ALA A 94 -7.39 -0.49 4.58
CA ALA A 94 -6.42 -0.22 5.64
C ALA A 94 -6.54 -1.22 6.80
N ARG A 95 -7.77 -1.54 7.24
CA ARG A 95 -8.00 -2.54 8.30
C ARG A 95 -7.53 -3.93 7.87
N ASN A 96 -7.90 -4.34 6.67
CA ASN A 96 -7.53 -5.64 6.12
C ASN A 96 -6.00 -5.76 5.99
N ALA A 97 -5.35 -4.76 5.41
CA ALA A 97 -3.90 -4.75 5.23
C ALA A 97 -3.14 -4.67 6.55
N GLY A 98 -3.57 -3.81 7.48
CA GLY A 98 -2.97 -3.72 8.82
C GLY A 98 -3.04 -5.06 9.57
N LYS A 99 -4.21 -5.73 9.54
CA LYS A 99 -4.35 -7.05 10.16
C LYS A 99 -3.49 -8.12 9.47
N ALA A 100 -3.49 -8.17 8.13
CA ALA A 100 -2.67 -9.14 7.40
C ALA A 100 -1.17 -8.92 7.65
N ALA A 101 -0.72 -7.67 7.72
CA ALA A 101 0.65 -7.31 8.06
C ALA A 101 1.04 -7.77 9.47
N MET A 102 0.17 -7.52 10.46
CA MET A 102 0.36 -7.98 11.84
C MET A 102 0.44 -9.50 11.92
N ASP A 103 -0.55 -10.20 11.35
CA ASP A 103 -0.65 -11.66 11.38
C ASP A 103 0.55 -12.33 10.69
N ALA A 104 1.14 -11.69 9.67
CA ALA A 104 2.33 -12.18 8.95
C ALA A 104 3.67 -11.78 9.60
N GLY A 105 3.67 -11.01 10.69
CA GLY A 105 4.89 -10.56 11.36
C GLY A 105 5.69 -9.53 10.54
N VAL A 106 5.01 -8.71 9.73
CA VAL A 106 5.66 -7.61 8.99
C VAL A 106 6.33 -6.66 9.99
N SER A 107 7.60 -6.36 9.75
CA SER A 107 8.41 -5.52 10.64
C SER A 107 8.10 -4.02 10.50
N ARG A 108 7.56 -3.60 9.35
CA ARG A 108 7.24 -2.20 9.07
C ARG A 108 6.21 -2.02 7.96
N ILE A 109 5.28 -1.09 8.18
CA ILE A 109 4.43 -0.51 7.14
C ILE A 109 4.98 0.86 6.75
N ILE A 110 5.18 1.09 5.45
CA ILE A 110 5.49 2.40 4.89
C ILE A 110 4.22 2.93 4.23
N TYR A 111 3.66 3.99 4.78
CA TYR A 111 2.42 4.59 4.29
C TYR A 111 2.70 5.96 3.68
N LEU A 112 2.21 6.19 2.45
CA LEU A 112 2.13 7.53 1.89
C LEU A 112 0.73 8.08 2.21
N GLY A 113 0.64 9.03 3.14
CA GLY A 113 -0.57 9.73 3.58
C GLY A 113 -0.76 11.09 2.89
N GLY A 114 -1.60 11.95 3.47
CA GLY A 114 -1.90 13.29 2.95
C GLY A 114 -1.35 14.40 3.85
N LEU A 115 -0.77 15.44 3.24
CA LEU A 115 -0.31 16.64 3.94
C LEU A 115 -1.51 17.45 4.44
N GLY A 116 -1.54 17.74 5.75
CA GLY A 116 -2.56 18.58 6.35
C GLY A 116 -2.54 18.53 7.87
N LYS A 117 -3.06 19.59 8.49
CA LYS A 117 -3.19 19.67 9.96
C LYS A 117 -4.54 19.11 10.39
N ARG A 118 -4.54 18.25 11.41
CA ARG A 118 -5.75 17.57 11.92
C ARG A 118 -6.74 18.48 12.64
N ASN A 119 -6.28 19.62 13.12
CA ASN A 119 -7.07 20.61 13.84
C ASN A 119 -7.72 21.68 12.94
N LEU A 120 -7.64 21.54 11.62
CA LEU A 120 -8.25 22.46 10.66
C LEU A 120 -9.37 21.76 9.87
N PRO A 121 -10.31 22.50 9.27
CA PRO A 121 -11.26 21.92 8.31
C PRO A 121 -10.52 21.20 7.17
N GLN A 122 -11.01 20.02 6.80
CA GLN A 122 -10.40 19.16 5.79
C GLN A 122 -11.45 18.63 4.82
N SER A 123 -11.03 18.40 3.57
CA SER A 123 -11.83 17.66 2.59
C SER A 123 -12.08 16.22 3.08
N VAL A 124 -13.15 15.60 2.60
CA VAL A 124 -13.46 14.18 2.88
C VAL A 124 -12.28 13.29 2.48
N HIS A 125 -11.61 13.64 1.38
CA HIS A 125 -10.42 12.97 0.90
C HIS A 125 -9.27 13.00 1.91
N LEU A 126 -8.88 14.19 2.38
CA LEU A 126 -7.77 14.34 3.33
C LEU A 126 -8.08 13.64 4.67
N LYS A 127 -9.33 13.71 5.13
CA LYS A 127 -9.79 12.97 6.31
C LYS A 127 -9.62 11.46 6.13
N SER A 128 -10.04 10.90 5.00
CA SER A 128 -9.86 9.47 4.66
C SER A 128 -8.38 9.05 4.71
N ARG A 129 -7.48 9.91 4.23
CA ARG A 129 -6.03 9.66 4.26
C ARG A 129 -5.48 9.63 5.68
N HIS A 130 -5.90 10.57 6.53
CA HIS A 130 -5.49 10.58 7.95
C HIS A 130 -6.05 9.38 8.71
N GLU A 131 -7.32 9.04 8.49
CA GLU A 131 -7.99 7.89 9.10
C GLU A 131 -7.35 6.56 8.67
N GLY A 132 -6.98 6.42 7.39
CA GLY A 132 -6.22 5.26 6.91
C GLY A 132 -4.89 5.09 7.65
N GLY A 133 -4.14 6.18 7.85
CA GLY A 133 -2.91 6.17 8.65
C GLY A 133 -3.14 5.77 10.11
N ASP A 134 -4.25 6.20 10.71
CA ASP A 134 -4.62 5.83 12.09
C ASP A 134 -4.98 4.36 12.21
N ILE A 135 -5.76 3.84 11.27
CA ILE A 135 -6.13 2.43 11.20
C ILE A 135 -4.88 1.55 11.04
N LEU A 136 -3.96 1.92 10.14
CA LEU A 136 -2.71 1.18 9.96
C LEU A 136 -1.86 1.21 11.22
N ARG A 137 -1.77 2.35 11.91
CA ARG A 137 -1.05 2.48 13.19
C ARG A 137 -1.67 1.62 14.30
N ALA A 138 -3.00 1.54 14.34
CA ALA A 138 -3.72 0.73 15.32
C ALA A 138 -3.54 -0.79 15.12
N SER A 139 -2.94 -1.24 14.01
CA SER A 139 -2.63 -2.65 13.77
C SER A 139 -1.52 -3.21 14.66
N GLY A 140 -0.75 -2.35 15.34
CA GLY A 140 0.40 -2.76 16.15
C GLY A 140 1.68 -2.98 15.35
N VAL A 141 1.64 -2.92 14.02
CA VAL A 141 2.85 -2.93 13.17
C VAL A 141 3.49 -1.53 13.18
N PRO A 142 4.82 -1.41 13.43
CA PRO A 142 5.52 -0.13 13.33
C PRO A 142 5.29 0.54 11.97
N ILE A 143 4.92 1.81 11.98
CA ILE A 143 4.58 2.57 10.77
C ILE A 143 5.51 3.76 10.57
N THR A 144 5.95 3.95 9.32
CA THR A 144 6.51 5.23 8.84
C THR A 144 5.50 5.86 7.88
N GLU A 145 4.95 7.00 8.27
CA GLU A 145 3.96 7.75 7.48
C GLU A 145 4.64 8.95 6.82
N PHE A 146 4.75 8.94 5.49
CA PHE A 146 5.11 10.12 4.71
C PHE A 146 3.85 10.96 4.44
N ARG A 147 3.91 12.26 4.70
CA ARG A 147 2.80 13.19 4.43
C ARG A 147 3.18 14.14 3.31
N ALA A 148 2.60 13.93 2.13
CA ALA A 148 2.88 14.71 0.93
C ALA A 148 1.64 15.48 0.45
N ALA A 149 1.88 16.60 -0.22
CA ALA A 149 0.86 17.28 -1.03
C ALA A 149 0.54 16.47 -2.29
N GLY A 150 -0.18 17.06 -3.26
CA GLY A 150 -0.33 16.45 -4.58
C GLY A 150 1.04 16.21 -5.22
N ILE A 151 1.27 14.98 -5.69
CA ILE A 151 2.48 14.60 -6.44
C ILE A 151 2.10 14.64 -7.91
N ILE A 152 2.79 15.50 -8.67
CA ILE A 152 2.65 15.72 -10.11
C ILE A 152 3.88 15.22 -10.85
#